data_AF-A0AAD7J1F2-F1
#
_entry.id   AF-A0AAD7J1F2-F1
#
_cell.length_a   1.000
_cell.length_b   1.000
_cell.length_c   1.000
_cell.angle_alpha   90.00
_cell.angle_beta   90.00
_cell.angle_gamma   90.00
#
_symmetry.space_group_name_H-M   'P 1'
#
loop_
_entity.id
_entity.type
_entity.pdbx_description
1 polymer ?
#
loop_
_entity_poly.entity_id
_entity_poly.type
_entity_poly.pdbx_seq_one_letter_code
_entity_poly.pdbx_strand_id
1 'polypeptide(L)' 'MSTGTFSLDEEVRLYTTNGDREKYNLLATLFGIVVALDYLERAYVRDSITSAECVLSPRKNRKMRE' A
#
# COMPACT_ATOMS: atom_id res chain seq x y z
N MET A 1 -32.40 -2.73 7.73
CA MET A 1 -30.97 -2.60 8.09
C MET A 1 -30.92 -2.03 9.50
N SER A 2 -30.50 -2.82 10.49
CA SER A 2 -30.41 -2.33 11.86
C SER A 2 -29.24 -1.36 11.94
N THR A 3 -29.53 -0.06 12.05
CA THR A 3 -28.55 0.97 12.33
C THR A 3 -28.10 0.76 13.78
N GLY A 4 -27.02 0.00 13.95
CA GLY A 4 -26.40 -0.20 15.26
C GLY A 4 -26.11 1.15 15.89
N THR A 5 -26.74 1.42 17.03
CA THR A 5 -26.54 2.61 17.84
C THR A 5 -25.15 2.54 18.46
N PHE A 6 -24.15 3.10 17.76
CA PHE A 6 -22.82 3.28 18.31
C PHE A 6 -22.88 4.38 19.38
N SER A 7 -22.38 4.07 20.58
CA SER A 7 -22.23 5.06 21.64
C SER A 7 -21.16 6.07 21.25
N LEU A 8 -21.49 7.37 21.24
CA LEU A 8 -20.54 8.45 20.92
C LEU A 8 -19.68 8.87 22.13
N ASP A 9 -20.07 8.45 23.33
CA ASP A 9 -19.38 8.78 24.59
C ASP A 9 -18.20 7.84 24.89
N GLU A 10 -17.92 6.87 24.00
CA GLU A 10 -16.89 5.84 24.22
C GLU A 10 -15.95 5.70 23.01
N GLU A 11 -14.66 5.51 23.28
CA GLU A 11 -13.67 5.19 22.25
C GLU A 11 -13.82 3.74 21.79
N VAL A 12 -14.06 3.54 20.49
CA VAL A 12 -14.21 2.20 19.89
C VAL A 12 -12.84 1.61 19.55
N ARG A 13 -12.60 0.39 20.02
CA ARG A 13 -11.39 -0.36 19.69
C ARG A 13 -11.52 -1.02 18.32
N LEU A 14 -10.44 -0.96 17.53
CA LEU A 14 -10.38 -1.60 16.21
C LEU A 14 -10.46 -3.14 16.30
N TYR A 15 -9.92 -3.73 17.36
CA TYR A 15 -9.96 -5.17 17.62
C TYR A 15 -10.14 -5.44 19.11
N THR A 16 -10.79 -6.56 19.44
CA THR A 16 -10.96 -7.04 20.81
C THR A 16 -10.26 -8.37 21.05
N THR A 17 -10.08 -9.19 20.01
CA THR A 17 -9.37 -10.48 20.07
C THR A 17 -8.05 -10.45 19.29
N ASN A 18 -7.15 -11.39 19.61
CA ASN A 18 -5.89 -11.54 18.89
C ASN A 18 -6.10 -11.93 17.41
N GLY A 19 -7.12 -12.74 17.11
CA GLY A 19 -7.46 -13.13 15.75
C GLY A 19 -7.95 -11.95 14.91
N ASP A 20 -8.74 -11.05 15.50
CA ASP A 20 -9.17 -9.82 14.82
C ASP A 20 -7.99 -8.89 14.55
N ARG A 21 -7.05 -8.78 15.49
CA ARG A 21 -5.84 -7.97 15.30
C ARG A 21 -5.03 -8.44 14.09
N GLU A 22 -4.83 -9.75 13.96
CA GLU A 22 -4.09 -10.31 12.83
C GLU A 22 -4.83 -10.10 11.50
N LYS A 23 -6.15 -10.32 11.50
CA LYS A 23 -7.00 -10.01 10.34
C LYS A 23 -6.88 -8.55 9.89
N TYR A 24 -7.01 -7.59 10.80
CA TYR A 24 -6.88 -6.17 10.45
C TYR A 24 -5.47 -5.80 10.00
N ASN A 25 -4.43 -6.45 10.54
CA ASN A 25 -3.05 -6.24 10.10
C ASN A 25 -2.84 -6.70 8.65
N LEU A 26 -3.37 -7.88 8.29
CA LEU A 26 -3.33 -8.39 6.92
C LEU A 26 -4.13 -7.49 5.96
N LEU A 27 -5.33 -7.05 6.37
CA LEU A 27 -6.14 -6.14 5.57
C LEU A 27 -5.46 -4.78 5.36
N ALA A 28 -4.86 -4.20 6.40
CA ALA A 28 -4.11 -2.95 6.29
C ALA A 28 -2.92 -3.07 5.34
N THR A 29 -2.21 -4.20 5.39
CA THR A 29 -1.08 -4.48 4.49
C THR A 29 -1.55 -4.60 3.05
N LEU A 30 -2.60 -5.37 2.80
CA LEU A 30 -3.19 -5.52 1.46
C LEU A 30 -3.66 -4.18 0.90
N PHE A 31 -4.35 -3.39 1.71
CA PHE A 31 -4.80 -2.05 1.33
C PHE A 31 -3.63 -1.14 0.95
N GLY A 32 -2.55 -1.14 1.74
CA GLY A 32 -1.34 -0.38 1.44
C GLY A 32 -0.72 -0.75 0.09
N ILE A 33 -0.66 -2.06 -0.23
CA ILE A 33 -0.16 -2.55 -1.53
C ILE A 33 -1.05 -2.09 -2.68
N VAL A 34 -2.37 -2.25 -2.55
CA VAL A 34 -3.33 -1.87 -3.61
C VAL A 34 -3.25 -0.38 -3.90
N VAL A 35 -3.18 0.46 -2.86
CA VAL A 35 -3.06 1.91 -3.02
C VAL A 35 -1.73 2.28 -3.66
N ALA A 36 -0.62 1.68 -3.25
CA ALA A 36 0.68 1.92 -3.88
C ALA A 36 0.69 1.55 -5.37
N LEU A 37 0.00 0.46 -5.75
CA LEU A 37 -0.14 0.04 -7.15
C LEU A 37 -1.02 1.00 -7.97
N ASP A 38 -2.14 1.51 -7.44
CA ASP A 38 -2.97 2.53 -8.14
C ASP A 38 -2.17 3.81 -8.37
N TYR A 39 -1.39 4.26 -7.38
CA TYR A 39 -0.50 5.41 -7.56
C TYR A 39 0.59 5.15 -8.61
N LEU A 40 1.18 3.95 -8.63
CA LEU A 40 2.19 3.56 -9.61
C LEU A 40 1.60 3.53 -11.03
N GLU A 41 0.41 2.94 -11.21
CA GLU A 41 -0.28 2.86 -12.49
C GLU A 41 -0.62 4.26 -13.02
N ARG A 42 -1.14 5.14 -12.16
CA ARG A 42 -1.43 6.53 -12.55
C ARG A 42 -0.16 7.32 -12.88
N ALA A 43 0.93 7.10 -12.14
CA ALA A 43 2.21 7.72 -12.44
C ALA A 43 2.80 7.24 -13.77
N TYR A 44 2.53 5.99 -14.15
CA TYR A 44 2.91 5.40 -15.43
C TYR A 44 2.06 5.99 -16.58
N VAL A 45 0.74 6.07 -16.41
CA VAL A 45 -0.18 6.61 -17.43
C VAL A 45 0.07 8.10 -17.71
N ARG A 46 0.65 8.84 -16.75
CA ARG A 46 1.02 10.26 -16.93
C ARG A 46 2.44 10.49 -17.45
N ASP A 47 3.15 9.46 -17.92
CA ASP A 47 4.55 9.53 -18.39
C ASP A 47 5.57 10.06 -17.35
N SER A 48 5.18 10.16 -16.07
CA SER A 48 6.03 10.66 -14.99
C SER A 48 7.12 9.67 -14.55
N ILE A 49 7.00 8.40 -14.94
CA ILE A 49 8.01 7.35 -14.72
C ILE A 49 8.22 6.66 -16.07
N THR A 50 9.34 6.96 -16.73
CA THR A 50 9.70 6.25 -17.97
C THR A 50 10.14 4.82 -17.63
N SER A 51 9.71 3.85 -18.44
CA SER A 51 9.95 2.39 -18.32
C SER A 51 11.43 1.99 -18.09
N ALA A 52 12.37 2.92 -18.26
CA ALA A 52 13.79 2.72 -17.98
C ALA A 52 14.14 2.78 -16.49
N GLU A 53 13.42 3.48 -15.62
CA GLU A 53 13.85 3.59 -14.21
C GLU A 53 13.48 2.37 -13.37
N CYS A 54 12.37 1.69 -13.71
CA CYS A 54 11.91 0.49 -12.98
C CYS A 54 12.74 -0.78 -13.29
N VAL A 55 13.37 -0.87 -14.47
CA VAL A 55 14.08 -2.08 -14.95
C VAL A 55 15.59 -1.88 -15.09
N LEU A 56 16.07 -0.64 -15.05
CA LEU A 56 17.42 -0.30 -15.52
C LEU A 56 18.35 0.23 -14.41
N SER A 57 18.28 -0.38 -13.22
CA SER A 57 19.47 -0.50 -12.36
C SER A 57 20.30 -1.75 -12.70
N PRO A 58 20.85 -1.86 -13.94
CA PRO A 58 22.21 -2.39 -14.11
C PRO A 58 23.20 -1.40 -14.77
N ARG A 59 22.83 -0.14 -15.04
CA ARG A 59 23.74 0.84 -15.70
C ARG A 59 24.82 1.44 -14.80
N LYS A 60 25.08 0.90 -13.60
CA LYS A 60 26.33 1.20 -12.86
C LYS A 60 27.52 0.29 -13.23
N ASN A 61 27.40 -0.57 -14.24
CA ASN A 61 28.53 -1.43 -14.66
C ASN A 61 29.26 -0.98 -15.94
N ARG A 62 28.99 0.23 -16.46
CA ARG A 62 29.71 0.81 -17.62
C ARG A 62 30.64 1.97 -17.23
N LYS A 63 31.35 1.82 -16.12
CA LYS A 63 32.48 2.69 -15.73
C LYS A 63 33.69 1.93 -15.15
N MET A 64 33.73 0.59 -15.25
CA MET A 64 34.89 -0.23 -14.86
C MET A 64 35.42 -1.10 -16.02
N ARG A 65 35.43 -0.54 -17.24
CA ARG A 65 36.09 -1.14 -18.41
C ARG A 65 36.63 -0.04 -19.34
N GLU A 66 37.39 0.89 -18.80
CA GLU A 66 38.38 1.72 -19.52
C GLU A 66 39.58 1.91 -18.60
#